data_AF-A0A849CG34-F1
#
_entry.id   AF-A0A849CG34-F1
#
_cell.length_a   1.000
_cell.length_b   1.000
_cell.length_c   1.000
_cell.angle_alpha   90.00
_cell.angle_beta   90.00
_cell.angle_gamma   90.00
#
_symmetry.space_group_name_H-M   'P 1'
#
loop_
_entity.id
_entity.type
_entity.pdbx_description
1 polymer ?
#
loop_
_entity_poly.entity_id
_entity_poly.type
_entity_poly.pdbx_seq_one_letter_code
_entity_poly.pdbx_strand_id
1 'polypeptide(L)' 'MARSRKPLSRRKELTLGREIQEQYDHGRSWSAIAVDFDLSKTMVQRLAKVYREDCDRRAHQHQLTLFG' A
#
# COMPACT_ATOMS: atom_id res chain seq x y z
N MET A 1 24.92 -10.05 12.05
CA MET A 1 24.53 -10.11 10.62
C MET A 1 23.36 -9.15 10.40
N ALA A 2 23.62 -7.95 9.89
CA ALA A 2 22.56 -7.04 9.47
C ALA A 2 21.95 -7.60 8.20
N ARG A 3 20.77 -8.23 8.30
CA ARG A 3 19.98 -8.59 7.12
C ARG A 3 19.55 -7.28 6.47
N SER A 4 20.31 -6.81 5.48
CA SER A 4 19.87 -5.74 4.58
C SER A 4 18.57 -6.19 3.96
N ARG A 5 17.44 -5.71 4.50
CA ARG A 5 16.12 -5.89 3.92
C ARG A 5 16.20 -5.29 2.53
N LYS A 6 16.37 -6.14 1.51
CA LYS A 6 16.35 -5.70 0.11
C LYS A 6 15.11 -4.81 -0.05
N PRO A 7 15.24 -3.61 -0.62
CA PRO A 7 14.09 -2.75 -0.85
C PRO A 7 13.06 -3.57 -1.62
N LEU A 8 11.82 -3.61 -1.09
CA LEU A 8 10.72 -4.28 -1.75
C LEU A 8 10.59 -3.68 -3.15
N SER A 9 10.48 -4.52 -4.19
CA SER A 9 10.21 -4.01 -5.53
C SER A 9 8.88 -3.24 -5.50
N ARG A 10 8.81 -2.09 -6.16
CA ARG A 10 7.62 -1.22 -6.19
C ARG A 10 6.31 -1.98 -6.47
N ARG A 11 6.36 -2.98 -7.35
CA ARG A 11 5.19 -3.84 -7.67
C ARG A 11 4.70 -4.63 -6.45
N LYS A 12 5.61 -5.14 -5.62
CA LYS A 12 5.30 -5.85 -4.38
C LYS A 12 4.80 -4.90 -3.30
N GLU A 13 5.33 -3.68 -3.22
CA GLU A 13 4.79 -2.65 -2.32
C GLU A 13 3.35 -2.28 -2.67
N LEU A 14 3.03 -2.15 -3.96
CA LEU A 14 1.67 -1.88 -4.43
C LEU A 14 0.71 -3.06 -4.17
N THR A 15 1.15 -4.30 -4.39
CA THR A 15 0.32 -5.48 -4.05
C THR A 15 0.02 -5.54 -2.56
N LEU A 16 1.05 -5.39 -1.71
CA LEU A 16 0.85 -5.39 -0.25
C LEU A 16 -0.01 -4.20 0.19
N GLY A 17 0.23 -3.01 -0.36
CA GLY A 17 -0.56 -1.82 -0.06
C GLY A 17 -2.03 -1.99 -0.41
N ARG A 18 -2.35 -2.67 -1.53
CA ARG A 18 -3.72 -3.04 -1.89
C ARG A 18 -4.36 -3.96 -0.86
N GLU A 19 -3.72 -5.08 -0.53
CA GLU A 19 -4.28 -6.05 0.43
C GLU A 19 -4.47 -5.45 1.82
N ILE A 20 -3.52 -4.62 2.27
CA ILE A 20 -3.60 -3.87 3.52
C ILE A 20 -4.78 -2.90 3.49
N GLN A 21 -4.95 -2.15 2.40
CA GLN A 21 -6.04 -1.20 2.24
C GLN A 21 -7.40 -1.93 2.24
N GLU A 22 -7.52 -3.05 1.53
CA GLU A 22 -8.73 -3.89 1.50
C GLU A 22 -9.09 -4.35 2.92
N GLN A 23 -8.14 -4.86 3.71
CA GLN A 23 -8.41 -5.27 5.10
C GLN A 23 -8.83 -4.10 5.99
N TYR A 24 -8.23 -2.93 5.81
CA TYR A 24 -8.62 -1.73 6.54
C TYR A 24 -10.04 -1.29 6.17
N ASP A 25 -10.40 -1.33 4.89
CA ASP A 25 -11.73 -0.99 4.38
C ASP A 25 -12.79 -2.00 4.88
N HIS A 26 -12.41 -3.25 5.13
CA HIS A 26 -13.22 -4.25 5.83
C HIS A 26 -13.37 -4.00 7.35
N GLY A 27 -12.81 -2.90 7.87
CA GLY A 27 -12.94 -2.49 9.27
C GLY A 27 -11.89 -3.08 10.21
N ARG A 28 -10.84 -3.75 9.70
CA ARG A 28 -9.75 -4.23 10.57
C ARG A 28 -8.91 -3.06 11.07
N SER A 29 -8.47 -3.16 12.32
CA SER A 29 -7.57 -2.16 12.90
C SER A 29 -6.16 -2.29 12.32
N TRP A 30 -5.44 -1.16 12.20
CA TRP A 30 -4.04 -1.14 11.77
C TRP A 30 -3.13 -2.06 12.59
N SER A 31 -3.44 -2.25 13.88
CA SER A 31 -2.67 -3.13 14.76
C SER A 31 -2.86 -4.60 14.41
N ALA A 32 -4.10 -5.02 14.10
CA ALA A 32 -4.38 -6.39 13.67
C ALA A 32 -3.72 -6.68 12.32
N ILE A 33 -3.84 -5.75 11.37
CA ILE A 33 -3.21 -5.87 10.05
C ILE A 33 -1.68 -5.93 10.17
N ALA A 34 -1.06 -5.11 11.02
CA ALA A 34 0.37 -5.14 11.27
C ALA A 34 0.86 -6.54 11.73
N VAL A 35 0.10 -7.20 12.59
CA VAL A 35 0.38 -8.57 13.05
C VAL A 35 0.20 -9.58 11.92
N ASP A 36 -0.90 -9.50 11.17
CA ASP A 36 -1.20 -10.43 10.07
C ASP A 36 -0.12 -10.41 8.97
N PHE A 37 0.51 -9.25 8.73
CA PHE A 37 1.57 -9.09 7.72
C PHE A 37 3.00 -9.19 8.27
N ASP A 38 3.20 -9.39 9.59
CA ASP A 38 4.51 -9.35 10.26
C ASP A 38 5.30 -8.06 9.96
N LEU A 39 4.59 -6.92 10.01
CA LEU A 39 5.13 -5.59 9.71
C LEU A 39 4.87 -4.63 10.86
N SER A 40 5.67 -3.56 10.95
CA SER A 40 5.36 -2.49 11.88
C SER A 40 4.12 -1.71 11.42
N LYS A 41 3.36 -1.18 12.38
CA LYS A 41 2.19 -0.32 12.11
C LYS A 41 2.52 0.82 11.13
N THR A 42 3.68 1.45 11.30
CA THR A 42 4.15 2.52 10.43
C THR A 42 4.38 2.04 8.99
N MET A 43 4.89 0.82 8.82
CA MET A 43 5.14 0.24 7.50
C MET A 43 3.83 -0.08 6.78
N VAL A 44 2.85 -0.70 7.45
CA VAL A 44 1.55 -1.00 6.82
C VAL A 44 0.80 0.28 6.44
N GLN A 45 0.82 1.31 7.29
CA GLN A 45 0.24 2.62 6.96
C GLN A 45 0.93 3.26 5.75
N ARG A 46 2.27 3.16 5.67
CA ARG A 46 3.03 3.66 4.51
C ARG A 46 2.67 2.91 3.24
N LEU A 47 2.56 1.58 3.27
CA LEU A 47 2.20 0.76 2.10
C LEU A 47 0.78 1.08 1.61
N ALA A 48 -0.19 1.20 2.52
CA ALA A 48 -1.55 1.61 2.20
C ALA A 48 -1.58 3.00 1.54
N LYS A 49 -0.82 3.96 2.08
CA LYS A 49 -0.71 5.31 1.50
C LYS A 49 -0.12 5.28 0.08
N VAL A 50 0.97 4.55 -0.13
CA VAL A 50 1.61 4.41 -1.46
C VAL A 50 0.63 3.84 -2.48
N TYR A 51 -0.20 2.87 -2.07
CA TYR A 51 -1.25 2.33 -2.94
C TYR A 51 -2.31 3.37 -3.29
N ARG A 52 -2.83 4.13 -2.30
CA ARG A 52 -3.79 5.23 -2.57
C ARG A 52 -3.22 6.27 -3.53
N GLU A 53 -1.98 6.71 -3.31
CA GLU A 53 -1.32 7.68 -4.18
C GLU A 53 -1.15 7.15 -5.63
N ASP A 54 -0.88 5.85 -5.80
CA ASP A 54 -0.82 5.23 -7.14
C ASP A 54 -2.21 5.17 -7.81
N CYS A 55 -3.25 4.85 -7.04
CA CYS A 55 -4.65 4.89 -7.49
C CYS A 55 -5.09 6.30 -7.91
N ASP A 56 -4.83 7.31 -7.07
CA ASP A 56 -5.14 8.71 -7.37
C ASP A 56 -4.39 9.15 -8.64
N ARG A 57 -3.09 8.83 -8.75
CA ARG A 57 -2.31 9.15 -9.95
C ARG A 57 -2.90 8.52 -11.22
N ARG A 58 -3.36 7.26 -11.15
CA ARG A 58 -4.01 6.59 -12.30
C ARG A 58 -5.36 7.22 -12.63
N ALA A 59 -6.16 7.56 -11.62
CA ALA A 59 -7.44 8.24 -11.82
C ALA A 59 -7.23 9.61 -12.49
N HIS A 60 -6.24 10.39 -12.03
CA HIS A 60 -5.87 11.66 -12.65
C HIS A 60 -5.36 11.50 -14.09
N GLN A 61 -4.57 10.46 -14.39
CA GLN A 61 -4.15 10.18 -15.77
C GLN A 61 -5.34 9.83 -16.67
N HIS A 62 -6.26 8.99 -16.20
CA HIS A 62 -7.48 8.64 -16.94
C HIS A 62 -8.38 9.86 -17.18
N GLN A 63 -8.46 10.77 -16.21
CA GLN A 63 -9.23 12.00 -16.36
C GLN A 63 -8.61 12.93 -17.43
N LEU A 64 -7.29 13.07 -17.48
CA LEU A 64 -6.62 13.87 -18.52
C LEU A 64 -6.82 13.29 -19.92
N THR A 65 -6.87 11.96 -20.09
CA THR A 65 -7.11 11.33 -21.39
C THR A 65 -8.55 11.44 -21.90
N LEU A 66 -9.53 11.75 -21.04
CA LEU A 66 -10.94 11.87 -21.43
C LEU A 66 -11.33 13.29 -21.88
N PHE A 67 -10.47 14.28 -21.66
CA PHE A 67 -10.68 15.68 -22.08
C PHE A 67 -9.64 16.16 -23.12
N GLY A 68 -8.86 15.23 -23.69
CA GLY A 68 -7.86 15.50 -24.72
C GLY A 68 -8.33 15.14 -26.12
#